data_AF-A0ABD0YV44-F1
#
_entry.id   AF-A0ABD0YV44-F1
#
_cell.length_a   1.000
_cell.length_b   1.000
_cell.length_c   1.000
_cell.angle_alpha   90.00
_cell.angle_beta   90.00
_cell.angle_gamma   90.00
#
_symmetry.space_group_name_H-M   'P 1'
#
loop_
_entity.id
_entity.type
_entity.pdbx_description
1 polymer ?
#
loop_
_entity_poly.entity_id
_entity_poly.type
_entity_poly.pdbx_seq_one_letter_code
_entity_poly.pdbx_strand_id
1 'polypeptide(L)'
;MAAAGVRPCVISRQLRVSHGCVSKILNRYQETGSIRPGVIGGSKPRLATPDVERRIEEYKGENPGIFSWEIRDRLIKEGLCDRGNAPSVSAISRLLRGNDGDESSDKKLIDGKNNKYRLA
;
A
#
# COMPACT_ATOMS: atom_id res chain seq x y z
N MET A 1 -5.36 -21.56 -19.14
CA MET A 1 -6.72 -22.11 -19.39
C MET A 1 -7.64 -21.09 -20.04
N ALA A 2 -8.03 -20.00 -19.37
CA ALA A 2 -8.91 -18.99 -19.99
C ALA A 2 -8.26 -18.29 -21.21
N ALA A 3 -6.97 -17.93 -21.12
CA ALA A 3 -6.20 -17.39 -22.26
C ALA A 3 -6.06 -18.37 -23.44
N ALA A 4 -6.30 -19.67 -23.21
CA ALA A 4 -6.30 -20.70 -24.25
C ALA A 4 -7.72 -20.99 -24.78
N GLY A 5 -8.70 -20.11 -24.51
CA GLY A 5 -10.08 -20.24 -25.00
C GLY A 5 -10.96 -21.23 -24.24
N VAL A 6 -10.50 -21.77 -23.10
CA VAL A 6 -11.27 -22.74 -22.31
C VAL A 6 -12.45 -22.05 -21.61
N ARG A 7 -13.65 -22.60 -21.76
CA ARG A 7 -14.88 -22.06 -21.16
C ARG A 7 -14.81 -22.02 -19.61
N PRO A 8 -15.27 -20.95 -18.94
CA PRO A 8 -15.23 -20.84 -17.47
C PRO A 8 -15.86 -22.01 -16.71
N CYS A 9 -16.91 -22.62 -17.26
CA CYS A 9 -17.56 -23.80 -16.67
C CYS A 9 -16.64 -25.03 -16.63
N VAL A 10 -15.79 -25.21 -17.64
CA VAL A 10 -14.80 -26.30 -17.71
C VAL A 10 -13.67 -26.02 -16.73
N ILE A 11 -13.22 -24.77 -16.64
CA ILE A 11 -12.20 -24.33 -15.67
C ILE A 11 -12.65 -24.62 -14.23
N SER A 12 -13.91 -24.29 -13.90
CA SER A 12 -14.49 -24.57 -12.57
C SER A 12 -14.46 -26.06 -12.23
N ARG A 13 -14.83 -26.94 -13.17
CA ARG A 13 -14.82 -28.40 -12.97
C ARG A 13 -13.41 -28.96 -12.85
N GLN A 14 -12.48 -28.52 -13.71
CA GLN A 14 -11.09 -29.01 -13.71
C GLN A 14 -10.33 -28.58 -12.47
N LEU A 15 -10.48 -27.32 -12.06
CA LEU A 15 -9.78 -26.76 -10.89
C LEU A 15 -10.52 -27.05 -9.57
N ARG A 16 -11.71 -27.64 -9.62
CA ARG A 16 -12.58 -27.91 -8.46
C ARG A 16 -12.85 -26.66 -7.62
N VAL A 17 -13.06 -25.53 -8.31
CA VAL A 17 -13.34 -24.22 -7.72
C VAL A 17 -14.76 -23.80 -8.09
N SER A 18 -15.45 -23.05 -7.21
CA SER A 18 -16.79 -22.57 -7.49
C SER A 18 -16.84 -21.67 -8.74
N HIS A 19 -17.94 -21.78 -9.50
CA HIS A 19 -18.14 -20.95 -10.70
C HIS A 19 -18.03 -19.45 -10.38
N GLY A 20 -18.56 -19.01 -9.24
CA GLY A 20 -18.46 -17.62 -8.78
C GLY A 20 -17.04 -17.15 -8.49
N CYS A 21 -16.16 -18.02 -7.97
CA CYS A 21 -14.75 -17.69 -7.76
C CYS A 21 -14.01 -17.56 -9.11
N VAL A 22 -14.23 -18.50 -10.04
CA VAL A 22 -13.68 -18.41 -11.41
C VAL A 22 -14.12 -17.12 -12.10
N SER A 23 -15.41 -16.78 -12.03
CA SER A 23 -15.95 -15.54 -12.60
C SER A 23 -15.31 -14.30 -11.98
N LYS A 24 -15.12 -14.27 -10.65
CA LYS A 24 -14.55 -13.12 -9.94
C LYS A 24 -13.09 -12.88 -10.30
N ILE A 25 -12.30 -13.94 -10.42
CA ILE A 25 -10.88 -13.84 -10.81
C ILE A 25 -10.75 -13.39 -12.26
N LEU A 26 -11.54 -13.97 -13.18
CA LEU A 26 -11.49 -13.61 -14.59
C LEU A 26 -11.93 -12.16 -14.82
N ASN A 27 -12.99 -11.70 -14.14
CA ASN A 27 -13.45 -10.32 -14.25
C ASN A 27 -12.37 -9.34 -13.75
N ARG A 28 -11.80 -9.59 -12.57
CA ARG A 28 -10.69 -8.78 -12.04
C ARG A 28 -9.50 -8.75 -12.99
N TYR A 29 -9.15 -9.88 -13.60
CA TYR A 29 -8.04 -9.95 -14.53
C TYR A 29 -8.28 -9.11 -15.79
N GLN A 30 -9.52 -9.05 -16.30
CA GLN A 30 -9.84 -8.17 -17.43
C GLN A 30 -9.81 -6.69 -17.05
N GLU A 31 -10.23 -6.35 -15.83
CA GLU A 31 -10.26 -4.96 -15.33
C GLU A 31 -8.87 -4.43 -14.97
N THR A 32 -8.02 -5.27 -14.35
CA THR A 32 -6.76 -4.82 -13.73
C THR A 32 -5.51 -5.46 -14.32
N GLY A 33 -5.63 -6.54 -15.09
CA GLY A 33 -4.50 -7.36 -15.50
C GLY A 33 -3.85 -8.18 -14.37
N SER A 34 -4.31 -8.05 -13.12
CA SER A 34 -3.70 -8.71 -11.96
C SER A 34 -4.47 -9.94 -11.51
N ILE A 35 -3.73 -11.03 -11.26
CA ILE A 35 -4.26 -12.24 -10.61
C ILE A 35 -4.16 -12.17 -9.09
N ARG A 36 -3.47 -11.16 -8.55
CA ARG A 36 -3.23 -11.06 -7.11
C ARG A 36 -4.55 -10.74 -6.41
N PRO A 37 -4.84 -11.38 -5.25
CA PRO A 37 -5.97 -10.97 -4.44
C PRO A 37 -5.80 -9.50 -4.06
N GLY A 38 -6.91 -8.75 -3.99
CA GLY A 38 -6.88 -7.43 -3.39
C GLY A 38 -6.44 -7.52 -1.93
N VAL A 39 -5.93 -6.43 -1.38
CA VAL A 39 -5.54 -6.36 0.04
C VAL A 39 -6.78 -6.61 0.90
N ILE A 40 -6.73 -7.66 1.71
CA ILE A 40 -7.79 -8.00 2.67
C ILE A 40 -7.26 -7.66 4.05
N GLY A 41 -7.97 -6.79 4.76
CA GLY A 41 -7.55 -6.28 6.06
C GLY A 41 -6.74 -4.99 5.95
N GLY A 42 -6.61 -4.32 7.10
CA GLY A 42 -6.10 -2.96 7.22
C GLY A 42 -7.20 -2.02 7.72
N SER A 43 -6.93 -1.31 8.81
CA SER A 43 -7.75 -0.17 9.20
C SER A 43 -7.35 1.02 8.36
N LYS A 44 -8.34 1.77 7.84
CA LYS A 44 -8.07 3.14 7.38
C LYS A 44 -7.32 3.88 8.50
N PRO A 45 -6.25 4.64 8.19
CA PRO A 45 -5.55 5.41 9.22
C PRO A 45 -6.59 6.30 9.93
N ARG A 46 -6.81 6.02 11.22
CA ARG A 46 -7.93 6.59 11.99
C ARG A 46 -7.72 8.04 12.42
N LEU A 47 -6.49 8.54 12.36
CA LEU A 47 -6.10 9.67 13.20
C LEU A 47 -5.20 10.71 12.52
N ALA A 48 -4.79 10.47 11.28
CA ALA A 48 -3.98 11.43 10.54
C ALA A 48 -4.83 11.88 9.36
N THR A 49 -5.57 12.98 9.56
CA THR A 49 -6.11 13.72 8.43
C THR A 49 -4.94 14.09 7.52
N PRO A 50 -5.08 13.94 6.18
CA PRO A 50 -3.98 14.20 5.26
C PRO A 50 -3.39 15.62 5.39
N ASP A 51 -4.20 16.58 5.88
CA ASP A 51 -3.75 17.94 6.19
C ASP A 51 -2.76 18.02 7.36
N VAL A 52 -2.92 17.16 8.37
CA VAL A 52 -2.03 17.11 9.54
C VAL A 52 -0.70 16.47 9.14
N GLU A 53 -0.72 15.41 8.32
CA GLU A 53 0.50 14.79 7.79
C GLU A 53 1.31 15.77 6.96
N ARG A 54 0.65 16.52 6.06
CA ARG A 54 1.29 17.56 5.24
C ARG A 54 1.98 18.63 6.11
N ARG A 55 1.33 19.06 7.19
CA ARG A 55 1.88 20.07 8.11
C ARG A 55 3.06 19.55 8.93
N ILE A 56 3.02 18.28 9.34
CA ILE A 56 4.15 17.63 10.02
C ILE A 56 5.40 17.63 9.13
N GLU A 57 5.24 17.29 7.84
CA GLU A 57 6.34 17.30 6.86
C GLU A 57 6.87 18.73 6.62
N GLU A 58 5.98 19.71 6.48
CA GLU A 58 6.33 21.12 6.32
C GLU A 58 7.20 21.62 7.48
N TYR A 59 6.82 21.37 8.73
CA TYR A 59 7.63 21.77 9.89
C TYR A 59 8.99 21.07 9.95
N LYS A 60 9.06 19.82 9.47
CA LYS A 60 10.33 19.07 9.42
C LYS A 60 11.24 19.60 8.32
N GLY A 61 10.68 19.98 7.17
CA GLY A 61 11.42 20.59 6.06
C GLY A 61 11.96 21.97 6.41
N GLU A 62 11.18 22.79 7.11
CA GLU A 62 11.61 24.10 7.60
C GLU A 62 12.70 24.01 8.67
N ASN A 63 12.58 23.02 9.57
CA ASN A 63 13.56 22.83 10.64
C ASN A 63 13.81 21.34 10.91
N PRO A 64 14.86 20.74 10.30
CA PRO A 64 15.15 19.31 10.47
C PRO A 64 15.56 18.94 11.90
N GLY A 65 15.90 19.91 12.76
CA GLY A 65 16.20 19.69 14.18
C GLY A 65 14.97 19.65 15.08
N ILE A 66 13.77 19.93 14.56
CA ILE A 66 12.55 19.98 15.37
C ILE A 66 12.22 18.61 15.97
N PHE A 67 11.86 18.60 17.25
CA PHE A 67 11.46 17.41 17.98
C PHE A 67 9.97 17.09 17.76
N SER A 68 9.62 15.80 17.83
CA SER A 68 8.25 15.32 17.60
C SER A 68 7.22 15.92 18.57
N TRP A 69 7.62 16.30 19.79
CA TRP A 69 6.73 16.97 20.74
C TRP A 69 6.50 18.44 20.36
N GLU A 70 7.52 19.14 19.82
CA GLU A 70 7.39 20.52 19.35
C GLU A 70 6.45 20.60 18.14
N ILE A 71 6.52 19.60 17.24
CA ILE A 71 5.57 19.44 16.15
C ILE A 71 4.14 19.29 16.71
N ARG A 72 3.93 18.45 17.72
CA ARG A 72 2.62 18.27 18.36
C ARG A 72 2.10 19.58 18.95
N ASP A 73 2.93 20.34 19.64
CA ASP A 73 2.53 21.61 20.25
C ASP A 73 2.22 22.68 19.19
N ARG A 74 2.95 22.73 18.08
CA ARG A 74 2.61 23.61 16.95
C ARG A 74 1.28 23.25 16.30
N LEU A 75 1.02 21.96 16.06
CA LEU A 75 -0.26 21.50 15.52
C LEU A 75 -1.44 21.92 16.40
N ILE A 76 -1.27 21.88 17.72
CA ILE A 76 -2.30 22.34 18.67
C ILE A 76 -2.42 23.87 18.67
N LYS A 77 -1.28 24.58 18.64
CA LYS A 77 -1.24 26.05 18.64
C LYS A 77 -1.87 26.67 17.38
N GLU A 78 -1.72 26.03 16.23
CA GLU A 78 -2.32 26.45 14.96
C GLU A 78 -3.79 26.02 14.81
N GLY A 79 -4.34 25.28 15.78
CA GLY A 79 -5.73 24.82 15.75
C GLY A 79 -5.99 23.69 14.76
N LEU A 80 -4.95 23.03 14.25
CA LEU A 80 -5.08 21.87 13.35
C LEU A 80 -5.53 20.62 14.11
N CYS A 81 -5.14 20.51 15.39
CA CYS A 81 -5.49 19.39 16.26
C CYS A 81 -5.85 19.86 17.68
N ASP A 82 -6.86 19.26 18.29
CA ASP A 82 -7.11 19.38 19.73
C ASP A 82 -6.18 18.47 20.54
N ARG A 83 -6.04 18.71 21.86
CA ARG A 83 -5.23 17.85 22.76
C ARG A 83 -5.58 16.36 22.68
N GLY A 84 -6.84 16.03 22.39
CA GLY A 84 -7.34 14.66 22.25
C GLY A 84 -7.26 14.08 20.84
N ASN A 85 -7.16 14.92 19.81
CA ASN A 85 -7.09 14.50 18.40
C ASN A 85 -5.65 14.58 17.85
N ALA A 86 -4.76 15.31 18.51
CA ALA A 86 -3.37 15.43 18.10
C ALA A 86 -2.68 14.06 18.10
N PRO A 87 -1.93 13.73 17.03
CA PRO A 87 -1.18 12.49 16.98
C PRO A 87 -0.18 12.43 18.14
N SER A 88 0.05 11.22 18.66
CA SER A 88 1.04 11.02 19.71
C SER A 88 2.44 11.32 19.17
N VAL A 89 3.36 11.68 20.07
CA VAL A 89 4.78 11.89 19.74
C VAL A 89 5.36 10.69 18.98
N SER A 90 4.99 9.47 19.37
CA SER A 90 5.41 8.24 18.68
C SER A 90 4.77 8.10 17.30
N ALA A 91 3.52 8.53 17.10
CA ALA A 91 2.88 8.54 15.79
C ALA A 91 3.57 9.54 14.84
N ILE A 92 3.90 10.74 15.32
CA ILE A 92 4.68 11.74 14.58
C ILE A 92 6.05 11.17 14.19
N SER A 93 6.78 10.57 15.13
CA SER A 93 8.07 9.93 14.83
C SER A 93 7.96 8.78 13.83
N ARG A 94 6.82 8.06 13.80
CA ARG A 94 6.56 7.01 12.79
C ARG A 94 6.25 7.61 11.42
N LEU A 95 5.48 8.69 11.35
CA LEU A 95 5.22 9.41 10.11
C LEU A 95 6.52 9.94 9.49
N LEU A 96 7.34 10.62 10.31
CA LEU A 96 8.62 11.20 9.88
C LEU A 96 9.67 10.15 9.45
N ARG A 97 9.57 8.91 9.93
CA ARG A 97 10.46 7.78 9.56
C ARG A 97 9.86 6.89 8.48
N GLY A 98 8.54 6.95 8.33
CA GLY A 98 7.74 6.02 7.52
C GLY A 98 7.78 6.35 6.02
N ASN A 99 8.30 7.52 5.64
CA ASN A 99 8.54 7.85 4.24
C ASN A 99 9.66 7.00 3.60
N ASP A 100 10.49 6.32 4.41
CA ASP A 100 11.51 5.35 3.92
C ASP A 100 11.01 3.88 3.95
N GLY A 101 9.80 3.63 4.46
CA GLY A 101 9.33 2.28 4.80
C GLY A 101 8.40 1.62 3.77
N ASP A 102 7.85 2.36 2.81
CA ASP A 102 6.91 1.84 1.81
C ASP A 102 7.52 1.68 0.40
N GLU A 103 8.83 1.90 0.24
CA GLU A 103 9.57 1.59 -1.00
C GLU A 103 10.27 0.22 -0.97
N SER A 104 9.95 -0.67 -0.02
CA SER A 104 10.67 -1.95 0.14
C SER A 104 9.91 -3.22 -0.27
N SER A 105 8.77 -3.12 -0.98
CA SER A 105 8.01 -4.32 -1.38
C SER A 105 7.91 -4.60 -2.88
N ASP A 106 8.41 -3.75 -3.80
CA ASP A 106 8.19 -3.96 -5.25
C ASP A 106 9.44 -3.94 -6.18
N LYS A 107 10.68 -4.01 -5.66
CA LYS A 107 11.90 -4.01 -6.51
C LYS A 107 12.90 -5.15 -6.35
N LYS A 108 12.50 -6.31 -5.83
CA LYS A 108 13.30 -7.55 -5.98
C LYS A 108 12.47 -8.63 -6.66
N LEU A 109 12.67 -8.79 -7.97
CA LEU A 109 12.66 -10.07 -8.71
C LEU A 109 12.66 -9.84 -10.24
N ILE A 110 13.59 -9.05 -10.79
CA ILE A 110 13.91 -9.14 -12.22
C ILE A 110 15.41 -8.86 -12.43
N ASP A 111 16.28 -9.73 -11.96
CA ASP A 111 17.49 -10.06 -12.73
C ASP A 111 18.02 -11.42 -12.29
N GLY A 112 18.08 -12.36 -13.21
CA GLY A 112 18.54 -13.71 -12.92
C GLY A 112 17.67 -14.81 -13.50
N LYS A 113 17.57 -14.84 -14.83
CA LYS A 113 17.57 -16.06 -15.68
C LYS A 113 17.16 -15.68 -17.10
N ASN A 114 18.16 -15.42 -17.95
CA ASN A 114 18.11 -15.78 -19.37
C ASN A 114 19.49 -15.57 -20.01
N ASN A 115 20.38 -16.56 -19.89
CA ASN A 115 21.17 -17.00 -21.05
C ASN A 115 21.90 -18.32 -20.77
N LYS A 116 21.15 -19.42 -20.79
CA LYS A 116 21.70 -20.72 -21.18
C LYS A 116 20.75 -21.25 -22.24
N TYR A 117 21.30 -21.80 -23.33
CA TYR A 117 20.66 -22.22 -24.58
C TYR A 117 20.55 -21.14 -25.69
N ARG A 118 21.69 -20.75 -26.26
CA ARG A 118 21.81 -20.59 -27.71
C ARG A 118 22.74 -21.70 -28.22
N LEU A 119 22.13 -22.73 -28.80
CA LEU A 119 22.77 -23.80 -29.54
C LEU A 119 22.08 -23.81 -30.90
N ALA A 120 22.76 -23.22 -31.88
CA ALA A 120 22.63 -23.40 -33.34
C ALA A 120 23.71 -22.53 -33.98
#